data_AF-A0A377A2J5-F1
#
_entry.id   AF-A0A377A2J5-F1
#
_cell.length_a   1.000
_cell.length_b   1.000
_cell.length_c   1.000
_cell.angle_alpha   90.00
_cell.angle_beta   90.00
_cell.angle_gamma   90.00
#
_symmetry.space_group_name_H-M   'P 1'
#
loop_
_entity.id
_entity.type
_entity.pdbx_description
1 polymer ?
#
loop_
_entity_poly.entity_id
_entity_poly.type
_entity_poly.pdbx_seq_one_letter_code
_entity_poly.pdbx_strand_id
1 'polypeptide(L)' 'MLKKTLLAYTIGFAFSPPANADGIEIAAVDFDRETLKSLGVDPNISHYFSRSARFLPGEYSLIVSVNGEKKRQHCYAL' A
#
# COMPACT_ATOMS: atom_id res chain seq x y z
N MET A 1 35.53 31.57 -23.71
CA MET A 1 35.89 31.17 -22.32
C MET A 1 34.64 30.68 -21.62
N LEU A 2 34.65 29.40 -21.23
CA LEU A 2 33.58 28.66 -20.55
C LEU A 2 33.28 29.24 -19.15
N LYS A 3 32.00 29.31 -18.75
CA LYS A 3 31.43 29.15 -17.38
C LYS A 3 29.95 29.53 -17.43
N LYS A 4 28.95 28.83 -16.89
CA LYS A 4 28.80 27.59 -16.10
C LYS A 4 27.27 27.40 -15.93
N THR A 5 26.74 26.18 -16.15
CA THR A 5 25.69 25.46 -15.36
C THR A 5 24.36 26.19 -15.03
N LEU A 6 23.15 25.64 -15.17
CA LEU A 6 22.66 24.27 -15.04
C LEU A 6 21.22 24.23 -15.62
N LEU A 7 20.96 23.38 -16.60
CA LEU A 7 19.63 23.16 -17.17
C LEU A 7 18.96 21.97 -16.47
N ALA A 8 17.74 22.20 -15.99
CA ALA A 8 16.59 21.30 -15.83
C ALA A 8 16.76 19.90 -15.18
N TYR A 9 15.98 19.66 -14.12
CA TYR A 9 15.25 18.40 -13.99
C TYR A 9 13.95 18.58 -13.19
N THR A 10 12.98 19.27 -13.78
CA THR A 10 11.59 19.25 -13.29
C THR A 10 10.72 18.85 -14.47
N ILE A 11 10.49 17.55 -14.67
CA ILE A 11 9.32 16.95 -15.34
C ILE A 11 9.53 15.44 -15.18
N GLY A 12 8.58 14.75 -14.55
CA GLY A 12 8.58 13.28 -14.53
C GLY A 12 7.96 12.61 -13.30
N PHE A 13 6.99 13.22 -12.62
CA PHE A 13 6.10 12.47 -11.73
C PHE A 13 4.63 12.69 -12.09
N ALA A 14 4.36 12.72 -13.39
CA ALA A 14 3.01 12.60 -13.92
C ALA A 14 3.02 11.39 -14.84
N PHE A 15 2.09 10.46 -14.61
CA PHE A 15 1.85 9.25 -15.39
C PHE A 15 2.72 8.04 -15.08
N SER A 16 2.74 7.60 -13.81
CA SER A 16 2.48 6.17 -13.61
C SER A 16 0.98 5.94 -13.83
N PRO A 17 0.57 5.05 -14.75
CA PRO A 17 -0.78 4.50 -14.69
C PRO A 17 -1.01 3.96 -13.28
N PRO A 18 -2.24 4.00 -12.72
CA PRO A 18 -2.53 3.10 -11.61
C PRO A 18 -2.20 1.71 -12.14
N ALA A 19 -1.11 1.13 -11.63
CA ALA A 19 -0.81 -0.26 -11.84
C ALA A 19 -1.89 -1.01 -11.07
N ASN A 20 -3.06 -1.13 -11.70
CA ASN A 20 -4.06 -2.08 -11.29
C ASN A 20 -3.38 -3.43 -11.45
N ALA A 21 -2.85 -3.95 -10.35
CA ALA A 21 -2.25 -5.28 -10.26
C ALA A 21 -3.34 -6.37 -10.34
N ASP A 22 -4.40 -6.12 -11.12
CA ASP A 22 -5.45 -7.07 -11.43
C ASP A 22 -4.85 -8.09 -12.41
N GLY A 23 -4.16 -9.08 -11.86
CA GLY A 23 -3.66 -10.24 -12.61
C GLY A 23 -2.19 -10.57 -12.44
N ILE A 24 -1.42 -9.85 -11.62
CA ILE A 24 -0.11 -10.34 -11.20
C ILE A 24 -0.36 -11.36 -10.09
N GLU A 25 -0.09 -12.63 -10.35
CA GLU A 25 0.08 -13.59 -9.26
C GLU A 25 1.32 -13.15 -8.47
N ILE A 26 1.09 -12.33 -7.44
CA ILE A 26 2.16 -11.83 -6.58
C ILE A 26 2.68 -13.06 -5.85
N ALA A 27 3.89 -13.48 -6.22
CA ALA A 27 4.63 -14.50 -5.49
C ALA A 27 4.65 -14.13 -4.01
N ALA A 28 4.41 -15.10 -3.13
CA ALA A 28 4.31 -14.84 -1.71
C ALA A 28 5.58 -14.13 -1.21
N VAL A 29 5.40 -12.96 -0.61
CA VAL A 29 6.47 -12.19 0.03
C VAL A 29 6.84 -12.89 1.34
N ASP A 30 8.13 -13.12 1.54
CA ASP A 30 8.67 -13.60 2.81
C ASP A 30 9.01 -12.38 3.70
N PHE A 31 8.48 -12.38 4.92
CA PHE A 31 8.67 -11.28 5.87
C PHE A 31 9.67 -11.69 6.93
N ASP A 32 10.60 -10.78 7.26
CA ASP A 32 11.53 -11.00 8.36
C ASP A 32 10.78 -11.09 9.71
N ARG A 33 10.77 -12.30 10.27
CA ARG A 33 10.05 -12.63 11.48
C ARG A 33 10.65 -11.97 12.72
N GLU A 34 11.96 -11.73 12.73
CA GLU A 34 12.62 -11.09 13.88
C GLU A 34 12.27 -9.60 13.96
N THR A 35 12.24 -8.91 12.81
CA THR A 35 11.71 -7.55 12.74
C THR A 35 10.26 -7.48 13.21
N LEU A 36 9.37 -8.38 12.75
CA LEU A 36 7.97 -8.40 13.21
C LEU A 36 7.85 -8.54 14.74
N LYS A 37 8.61 -9.48 15.34
CA LYS A 37 8.64 -9.63 16.81
C LYS A 37 9.11 -8.36 17.51
N SER A 38 10.18 -7.73 17.01
CA SER A 38 10.74 -6.51 17.62
C SER A 38 9.77 -5.34 17.60
N LEU A 39 8.86 -5.30 16.61
CA LEU A 39 7.79 -4.32 16.49
C LEU A 39 6.54 -4.70 17.30
N GLY A 40 6.55 -5.81 18.02
CA GLY A 40 5.40 -6.31 18.79
C GLY A 40 4.30 -6.93 17.92
N VAL A 41 4.59 -7.28 16.67
CA VAL A 41 3.65 -7.93 15.75
C VAL A 41 3.85 -9.44 15.82
N ASP A 42 2.76 -10.21 15.94
CA ASP A 42 2.82 -11.67 15.87
C ASP A 42 3.34 -12.11 14.48
N PRO A 43 4.51 -12.77 14.38
CA PRO A 43 5.08 -13.20 13.11
C PRO A 43 4.20 -14.19 12.32
N ASN A 44 3.21 -14.81 12.97
CA ASN A 44 2.27 -15.71 12.28
C ASN A 44 1.31 -14.95 11.35
N ILE A 45 1.16 -13.63 11.51
CA ILE A 45 0.33 -12.82 10.63
C ILE A 45 0.98 -12.55 9.27
N SER A 46 2.27 -12.85 9.10
CA SER A 46 2.99 -12.60 7.83
C SER A 46 2.33 -13.25 6.62
N HIS A 47 1.81 -14.48 6.79
CA HIS A 47 1.11 -15.20 5.74
C HIS A 47 -0.12 -14.43 5.23
N TYR A 48 -0.82 -13.70 6.11
CA TYR A 48 -2.01 -12.93 5.76
C TYR A 48 -1.69 -11.80 4.77
N PHE A 49 -0.51 -11.19 4.87
CA PHE A 49 -0.05 -10.10 4.01
C PHE A 49 0.83 -10.56 2.83
N SER A 50 1.20 -11.85 2.77
CA SER A 50 2.17 -12.39 1.82
C SER A 50 1.81 -12.22 0.35
N ARG A 51 0.51 -12.22 0.01
CA ARG A 51 0.03 -12.17 -1.38
C ARG A 51 -0.54 -10.81 -1.80
N SER A 52 -0.94 -9.99 -0.83
CA SER A 52 -1.67 -8.75 -1.10
C SER A 52 -1.63 -7.84 0.12
N ALA A 53 -1.64 -6.53 -0.11
CA ALA A 53 -1.91 -5.57 0.96
C ALA A 53 -3.31 -5.84 1.57
N ARG A 54 -3.37 -5.85 2.91
CA ARG A 54 -4.59 -6.07 3.69
C ARG A 54 -4.61 -5.13 4.90
N PHE A 55 -5.64 -5.25 5.73
CA PHE A 55 -5.77 -4.50 6.99
C PHE A 55 -5.45 -5.38 8.18
N LEU A 56 -4.78 -4.82 9.19
CA LEU A 56 -4.70 -5.45 10.50
C LEU A 56 -6.08 -5.44 11.15
N PRO A 57 -6.34 -6.31 12.14
CA PRO A 57 -7.55 -6.20 12.93
C PRO A 57 -7.58 -4.87 13.70
N GLY A 58 -8.71 -4.18 13.69
CA GLY A 58 -8.84 -2.89 14.37
C GLY A 58 -9.91 -1.98 13.78
N GLU A 59 -10.02 -0.77 14.33
CA GLU A 59 -10.99 0.21 13.88
C GLU A 59 -10.46 1.06 12.73
N TYR A 60 -11.20 1.09 11.62
CA TYR A 60 -10.87 1.87 10.43
C TYR A 60 -12.05 2.73 9.99
N SER A 61 -11.78 3.98 9.61
CA SER A 61 -12.76 4.85 8.96
C SER A 61 -12.90 4.49 7.48
N LEU A 62 -13.94 3.74 7.12
CA LEU A 62 -14.18 3.30 5.75
C LEU A 62 -15.29 4.12 5.10
N ILE A 63 -15.16 4.38 3.80
CA ILE A 63 -16.25 4.89 2.97
C ILE A 63 -17.05 3.70 2.46
N VAL A 64 -18.31 3.60 2.85
CA VAL A 64 -19.18 2.52 2.38
C VAL A 64 -19.89 2.95 1.09
N SER A 65 -19.79 2.10 0.08
CA SER A 65 -20.54 2.19 -1.17
C SER A 65 -21.49 1.01 -1.26
N VAL A 66 -22.77 1.27 -1.56
CA VAL A 66 -23.80 0.24 -1.77
C VAL A 66 -24.28 0.38 -3.21
N ASN A 67 -24.12 -0.68 -4.00
CA ASN A 67 -24.44 -0.68 -5.44
C ASN A 67 -23.77 0.45 -6.23
N GLY A 68 -22.54 0.84 -5.85
CA GLY A 68 -21.80 1.92 -6.49
C GLY A 68 -22.12 3.32 -5.95
N GLU A 69 -23.15 3.48 -5.12
CA GLU A 69 -23.47 4.75 -4.48
C GLU A 69 -22.81 4.90 -3.11
N LYS A 70 -22.03 5.98 -2.94
CA LYS A 70 -21.40 6.35 -1.67
C LYS A 70 -22.48 6.71 -0.64
N LYS A 71 -22.55 5.97 0.47
CA LYS A 71 -23.57 6.17 1.51
C LYS A 71 -23.09 7.02 2.69
N ARG A 72 -21.88 6.81 3.23
CA ARG A 72 -21.21 7.65 4.26
C ARG A 72 -19.86 7.05 4.71
N GLN A 73 -19.05 7.82 5.43
CA GLN A 73 -17.84 7.35 6.12
C GLN A 73 -18.19 6.99 7.57
N HIS A 74 -17.80 5.81 8.05
CA HIS A 74 -18.04 5.36 9.42
C HIS A 74 -16.86 4.49 9.90
N CYS A 75 -16.66 4.41 11.22
CA CYS A 75 -15.65 3.52 11.81
C CYS A 75 -16.19 2.10 11.85
N TYR A 76 -15.40 1.15 11.34
CA TYR A 76 -15.71 -0.27 11.34
C TYR A 76 -14.55 -1.03 11.97
N ALA A 77 -14.87 -2.04 12.77
CA ALA A 77 -13.90 -3.03 13.21
C ALA A 77 -13.69 -4.05 12.08
N LEU A 78 -12.46 -4.16 11.60
CA LEU A 78 -11.99 -5.21 10.69
C LEU A 78 -11.27 -6.32 11.46
#